data_AF-A0A530CMI5-F1
#
_entry.id   AF-A0A530CMI5-F1
#
_cell.length_a   1.000
_cell.length_b   1.000
_cell.length_c   1.000
_cell.angle_alpha   90.00
_cell.angle_beta   90.00
_cell.angle_gamma   90.00
#
_symmetry.space_group_name_H-M   'P 1'
#
loop_
_entity.id
_entity.type
_entity.pdbx_description
1 polymer ?
#
loop_
_entity_poly.entity_id
_entity_poly.type
_entity_poly.pdbx_seq_one_letter_code
_entity_poly.pdbx_strand_id
1 'polypeptide(L)'
;MISNPLVFAATTDIAGRTRGKAFPVSELDKRMKRGIGWTPTNVMITCFDAIAPSPFGSLGDLLLIPDPEARVEVDFTDGGLVERFMLGDITDLDGRPWDY
;
A
#
# COMPACT_ATOMS: atom_id res chain seq x y z
N MET A 1 -14.81 12.66 -17.91
CA MET A 1 -13.40 12.20 -18.00
C MET A 1 -12.77 12.47 -16.63
N ILE A 2 -12.24 11.47 -15.94
CA ILE A 2 -11.58 11.71 -14.64
C ILE A 2 -10.33 12.54 -14.88
N SER A 3 -10.24 13.68 -14.21
CA SER A 3 -9.14 14.63 -14.37
C SER A 3 -7.87 14.23 -13.61
N ASN A 4 -7.93 13.19 -12.77
CA ASN A 4 -6.82 12.77 -11.92
C ASN A 4 -6.83 11.25 -11.68
N PRO A 5 -6.18 10.43 -12.54
CA PRO A 5 -6.12 8.99 -12.36
C PRO A 5 -5.37 8.60 -11.09
N LEU A 6 -5.76 7.48 -10.49
CA LEU A 6 -5.16 6.93 -9.27
C LEU A 6 -4.37 5.65 -9.55
N VAL A 7 -3.45 5.33 -8.66
CA VAL A 7 -2.75 4.05 -8.55
C VAL A 7 -2.79 3.58 -7.10
N PHE A 8 -3.02 2.29 -6.89
CA PHE A 8 -3.09 1.66 -5.58
C PHE A 8 -1.75 1.02 -5.20
N ALA A 9 -1.05 1.56 -4.20
CA ALA A 9 0.05 0.82 -3.59
C ALA A 9 -0.49 -0.14 -2.56
N ALA A 10 -0.07 -1.39 -2.64
CA ALA A 10 -0.60 -2.47 -1.84
C ALA A 10 0.49 -3.39 -1.31
N THR A 11 0.16 -4.12 -0.26
CA THR A 11 0.93 -5.27 0.22
C THR A 11 -0.04 -6.36 0.66
N THR A 12 0.41 -7.62 0.63
CA THR A 12 -0.35 -8.73 1.18
C THR A 12 0.11 -8.95 2.61
N ASP A 13 -0.79 -8.73 3.57
CA ASP A 13 -0.48 -8.91 4.98
C ASP A 13 -0.53 -10.37 5.43
N ILE A 14 -0.21 -10.62 6.70
CA ILE A 14 -0.18 -11.95 7.31
C ILE A 14 -1.55 -12.63 7.38
N ALA A 15 -2.65 -11.88 7.25
CA ALA A 15 -4.00 -12.42 7.18
C ALA A 15 -4.38 -12.84 5.74
N GLY A 16 -3.45 -12.71 4.78
CA GLY A 16 -3.64 -13.03 3.37
C GLY A 16 -4.52 -12.02 2.65
N ARG A 17 -4.64 -10.79 3.17
CA ARG A 17 -5.45 -9.72 2.56
C ARG A 17 -4.53 -8.72 1.87
N THR A 18 -4.93 -8.29 0.68
CA THR A 18 -4.26 -7.19 -0.02
C THR A 18 -4.81 -5.86 0.50
N ARG A 19 -3.96 -5.09 1.17
CA ARG A 19 -4.31 -3.81 1.80
C ARG A 19 -3.34 -2.73 1.33
N GLY A 20 -3.78 -1.48 1.35
CA GLY A 20 -3.01 -0.42 0.70
C GLY A 20 -3.68 0.94 0.72
N LYS A 21 -3.10 1.88 -0.03
CA LYS A 21 -3.64 3.24 -0.21
C LYS A 21 -3.47 3.68 -1.66
N ALA A 22 -4.51 4.32 -2.21
CA ALA A 22 -4.47 4.92 -3.53
C ALA A 22 -3.94 6.35 -3.48
N PHE A 23 -3.25 6.78 -4.53
CA PHE A 23 -2.75 8.14 -4.70
C PHE A 23 -2.76 8.54 -6.18
N PRO A 24 -2.72 9.85 -6.49
CA PRO A 24 -2.65 10.33 -7.88
C PRO A 24 -1.47 9.79 -8.65
N VAL A 25 -1.66 9.36 -9.90
CA VAL A 25 -0.56 8.93 -10.79
C VAL A 25 0.52 10.01 -10.94
N SER A 26 0.13 11.29 -10.86
CA SER A 26 1.06 12.42 -10.88
C SER A 26 2.08 12.44 -9.73
N GLU A 27 1.83 11.69 -8.65
CA GLU A 27 2.72 11.60 -7.48
C GLU A 27 3.60 10.33 -7.50
N LEU A 28 3.55 9.52 -8.56
CA LEU A 28 4.17 8.19 -8.61
C LEU A 28 5.67 8.21 -8.27
N ASP A 29 6.45 9.07 -8.93
CA ASP A 29 7.90 9.17 -8.71
C ASP A 29 8.26 9.52 -7.26
N LYS A 30 7.40 10.33 -6.62
CA LYS A 30 7.57 10.71 -5.22
C LYS A 30 7.20 9.57 -4.29
N ARG A 31 6.13 8.82 -4.57
CA ARG A 31 5.68 7.70 -3.73
C ARG A 31 6.57 6.47 -3.84
N MET A 32 7.17 6.19 -5.00
CA MET A 32 8.19 5.15 -5.13
C MET A 32 9.45 5.41 -4.29
N LYS A 33 9.74 6.67 -3.94
CA LYS A 33 10.92 7.05 -3.14
C LYS A 33 10.62 7.26 -1.67
N ARG A 34 9.50 7.90 -1.35
CA ARG A 34 9.14 8.30 0.03
C ARG A 34 8.11 7.39 0.67
N GLY A 35 7.53 6.48 -0.11
CA GLY A 35 6.44 5.64 0.33
C GLY A 35 5.17 6.41 0.67
N ILE A 36 4.27 5.63 1.26
CA ILE A 36 2.98 6.08 1.76
C ILE A 36 2.88 5.64 3.21
N GLY A 37 2.38 6.51 4.08
CA GLY A 37 2.28 6.20 5.50
C GLY A 37 1.51 4.91 5.76
N TRP A 38 2.07 4.05 6.59
CA TRP A 38 1.55 2.75 6.99
C TRP A 38 1.58 2.65 8.52
N THR A 39 0.72 1.82 9.10
CA THR A 39 0.60 1.68 10.55
C THR A 39 1.00 0.27 10.96
N PRO A 40 1.92 0.09 11.93
CA PRO A 40 2.32 -1.25 12.41
C PRO A 40 1.13 -2.13 12.79
N THR A 41 0.12 -1.55 13.45
CA THR A 41 -1.10 -2.26 13.87
C THR A 41 -1.89 -2.89 12.71
N ASN A 42 -1.65 -2.50 11.44
CA ASN A 42 -2.29 -3.14 10.29
C ASN A 42 -1.97 -4.64 10.19
N VAL A 43 -0.79 -5.08 10.65
CA VAL A 43 -0.43 -6.51 10.67
C VAL A 43 -1.37 -7.33 11.57
N MET A 44 -2.00 -6.69 12.56
CA MET A 44 -2.89 -7.34 13.52
C MET A 44 -4.35 -7.37 13.07
N ILE A 45 -4.68 -6.84 11.89
CA ILE A 45 -6.02 -6.93 11.33
C ILE A 45 -6.22 -8.36 10.82
N THR A 46 -7.08 -9.10 11.51
CA THR A 46 -7.44 -10.49 11.18
C THR A 46 -8.17 -10.60 9.83
N CYS A 47 -8.34 -11.83 9.34
CA CYS A 47 -9.15 -12.09 8.15
C CYS A 47 -10.66 -11.84 8.34
N PHE A 48 -11.08 -11.54 9.58
CA PHE A 48 -12.45 -11.16 9.95
C PHE A 48 -12.58 -9.64 10.23
N ASP A 49 -11.58 -8.84 9.81
CA ASP A 49 -11.52 -7.38 9.98
C ASP A 49 -11.56 -6.86 11.43
N ALA A 50 -11.39 -7.74 12.42
CA ALA A 50 -11.10 -7.35 13.81
C ALA A 50 -9.60 -7.08 14.00
N ILE A 51 -9.24 -6.15 14.89
CA ILE A 51 -7.85 -5.87 15.29
C ILE A 51 -7.52 -6.69 16.54
N ALA A 52 -6.56 -7.60 16.44
CA ALA A 52 -6.07 -8.37 17.58
C ALA A 52 -5.19 -7.53 18.52
N PRO A 53 -5.04 -7.91 19.81
CA PRO A 53 -4.13 -7.23 20.72
C PRO A 53 -2.71 -7.14 20.16
N SER A 54 -2.11 -5.94 20.17
CA SER A 54 -0.83 -5.66 19.53
C SER A 54 0.20 -5.08 20.51
N PRO A 55 1.50 -5.32 20.29
CA PRO A 55 2.56 -4.62 21.03
C PRO A 55 2.78 -3.19 20.52
N PHE A 56 2.19 -2.82 19.37
CA PHE A 56 2.47 -1.56 18.67
C PHE A 56 1.66 -0.38 19.20
N GLY A 57 0.51 -0.63 19.84
CA GLY A 57 -0.36 0.43 20.34
C GLY A 57 -0.82 1.41 19.24
N SER A 58 -0.91 2.70 19.59
CA SER A 58 -1.28 3.79 18.67
C SER A 58 -0.06 4.59 18.16
N LEU A 59 1.15 4.08 18.34
CA LEU A 59 2.40 4.81 18.11
C LEU A 59 3.22 4.14 17.00
N GLY A 60 3.93 4.97 16.24
CA GLY A 60 4.84 4.55 15.18
C GLY A 60 4.22 4.66 13.79
N ASP A 61 5.04 5.17 12.86
CA ASP A 61 4.73 5.23 11.44
C ASP A 61 5.71 4.31 10.69
N LEU A 62 5.17 3.61 9.71
CA LEU A 62 5.92 2.84 8.72
C LEU A 62 5.67 3.45 7.34
N LEU A 63 6.42 2.98 6.36
CA LEU A 63 6.23 3.34 4.96
C LEU A 63 5.90 2.10 4.14
N LEU A 64 4.85 2.17 3.34
CA LEU A 64 4.61 1.27 2.22
C LEU A 64 5.29 1.86 0.97
N ILE A 65 6.36 1.21 0.51
CA ILE A 65 7.18 1.62 -0.64
C ILE A 65 6.74 0.81 -1.87
N PRO A 66 6.10 1.42 -2.88
CA PRO A 66 5.70 0.70 -4.09
C PRO A 66 6.92 0.23 -4.89
N ASP A 67 6.94 -1.04 -5.28
CA ASP A 67 7.97 -1.64 -6.14
C ASP A 67 7.64 -1.37 -7.63
N PRO A 68 8.50 -0.66 -8.38
CA PRO A 68 8.30 -0.39 -9.81
C PRO A 68 8.16 -1.67 -10.65
N GLU A 69 8.85 -2.76 -10.29
CA GLU A 69 8.84 -4.01 -11.04
C GLU A 69 7.53 -4.80 -10.81
N ALA A 70 6.82 -4.50 -9.72
CA ALA A 70 5.53 -5.11 -9.37
C ALA A 70 4.32 -4.27 -9.83
N ARG A 71 4.51 -3.38 -10.82
CA ARG A 71 3.44 -2.54 -11.36
C ARG A 71 2.51 -3.30 -12.29
N VAL A 72 1.22 -3.11 -12.08
CA VAL A 72 0.14 -3.62 -12.93
C VAL A 72 -0.72 -2.45 -13.41
N GLU A 73 -0.97 -2.41 -14.70
CA GLU A 73 -1.89 -1.47 -15.35
C GLU A 73 -2.73 -2.24 -16.38
N VAL A 74 -4.04 -2.28 -16.18
CA VAL A 74 -4.96 -3.10 -16.99
C VAL A 74 -6.18 -2.27 -17.38
N ASP A 75 -6.41 -2.17 -18.68
CA ASP A 75 -7.68 -1.71 -19.25
C ASP A 75 -8.51 -2.95 -19.60
N PHE A 76 -9.69 -3.09 -18.98
CA PHE A 76 -10.60 -4.20 -19.25
C PHE A 76 -11.41 -4.04 -20.54
N THR A 77 -11.29 -2.90 -21.23
CA THR A 77 -11.99 -2.59 -22.48
C THR A 77 -13.52 -2.63 -22.37
N ASP A 78 -14.04 -2.54 -21.15
CA ASP A 78 -15.47 -2.58 -20.80
C ASP A 78 -16.08 -1.17 -20.64
N GLY A 79 -15.30 -0.13 -20.96
CA GLY A 79 -15.68 1.28 -20.77
C GLY A 79 -15.47 1.79 -19.33
N GLY A 80 -14.93 0.96 -18.44
CA GLY A 80 -14.54 1.31 -17.08
C GLY A 80 -13.26 2.13 -17.01
N LEU A 81 -12.79 2.34 -15.78
CA LEU A 81 -11.50 2.99 -15.54
C LEU A 81 -10.37 1.97 -15.69
N VAL A 82 -9.23 2.42 -16.21
CA VAL A 82 -8.01 1.60 -16.20
C VAL A 82 -7.58 1.34 -14.76
N GLU A 83 -7.47 0.07 -14.38
CA GLU A 83 -7.02 -0.37 -13.06
C GLU A 83 -5.50 -0.26 -12.95
N ARG A 84 -5.01 0.28 -11.83
CA ARG A 84 -3.58 0.48 -11.56
C ARG A 84 -3.25 0.12 -10.14
N PHE A 85 -2.32 -0.81 -9.96
CA PHE A 85 -1.76 -1.09 -8.65
C PHE A 85 -0.28 -1.46 -8.72
N MET A 86 0.38 -1.37 -7.58
CA MET A 86 1.77 -1.77 -7.39
C MET A 86 1.85 -2.49 -6.05
N LEU A 87 2.45 -3.68 -6.02
CA LEU A 87 2.84 -4.26 -4.75
C LEU A 87 4.04 -3.48 -4.18
N GLY A 88 4.21 -3.52 -2.88
CA GLY A 88 5.24 -2.76 -2.19
C GLY A 88 5.60 -3.35 -0.84
N ASP A 89 6.77 -2.92 -0.38
CA ASP A 89 7.38 -3.39 0.85
C ASP A 89 7.08 -2.44 2.01
N ILE A 90 6.96 -3.02 3.20
CA ILE A 90 6.82 -2.27 4.45
C ILE A 90 8.22 -2.00 4.99
N THR A 91 8.51 -0.73 5.26
CA THR A 91 9.80 -0.26 5.78
C THR A 91 9.60 0.64 7.00
N ASP A 92 10.67 0.81 7.78
CA ASP A 92 10.76 1.90 8.76
C ASP A 92 10.84 3.28 8.07
N LEU A 93 10.93 4.36 8.85
CA LEU A 93 11.00 5.72 8.30
C LEU A 93 12.32 6.05 7.59
N ASP A 94 13.36 5.23 7.80
CA ASP A 94 14.65 5.33 7.12
C ASP A 94 14.71 4.47 5.85
N GLY A 95 13.64 3.74 5.52
CA GLY A 95 13.55 2.85 4.37
C GLY A 95 14.19 1.49 4.57
N ARG A 96 14.51 1.09 5.81
CA ARG A 96 14.98 -0.28 6.11
C ARG A 96 13.78 -1.23 6.20
N PRO A 97 13.94 -2.51 5.80
CA PRO A 97 12.90 -3.51 6.00
C PRO A 97 12.38 -3.51 7.44
N TRP A 98 11.07 -3.66 7.61
CA TRP A 98 10.48 -3.73 8.94
C TRP A 98 10.75 -5.12 9.55
N ASP A 99 11.37 -5.16 10.74
CA ASP A 99 11.92 -6.40 11.35
C ASP A 99 10.90 -7.29 12.09
N TYR A 100 9.59 -7.04 11.97
CA TYR A 100 8.54 -7.76 12.71
C TYR A 100 7.81 -8.81 11.87
#